data_AF-A0AAW2LZE6-F1
#
_entry.id   AF-A0AAW2LZE6-F1
#
_cell.length_a   1.000
_cell.length_b   1.000
_cell.length_c   1.000
_cell.angle_alpha   90.00
_cell.angle_beta   90.00
_cell.angle_gamma   90.00
#
_symmetry.space_group_name_H-M   'P 1'
#
loop_
_entity.id
_entity.type
_entity.pdbx_description
1 polymer ?
#
loop_
_entity_poly.entity_id
_entity_poly.type
_entity_poly.pdbx_seq_one_letter_code
_entity_poly.pdbx_strand_id
1 'polypeptide(L)'
;MVKRNAAKSSILAITKTDGTTITSAMEIGQEFVSYFTSLLGTEVPTLPVDNAVFNWGPKLSSELALELCRVVTPEEVKQAIFNISDNKAPGPDGYSACFFKRAWHIVGDQVCTAVLDFFRSGRLLRQLNHSIIALVPKSDHCRRLQTTGLSLVVT
;
A
#
# COMPACT_ATOMS: atom_id res chain seq x y z
N MET A 1 7.82 18.61 20.68
CA MET A 1 6.86 19.57 20.09
C MET A 1 5.83 18.79 19.25
N VAL A 2 4.87 18.11 19.87
CA VAL A 2 3.95 17.16 19.19
C VAL A 2 2.46 17.62 19.25
N LYS A 3 2.17 18.73 19.92
CA LYS A 3 0.78 19.15 20.21
C LYS A 3 0.07 19.97 19.12
N ARG A 4 0.74 20.37 18.02
CA ARG A 4 0.17 21.33 17.05
C ARG A 4 -0.34 20.73 15.73
N ASN A 5 -0.04 19.46 15.44
CA ASN A 5 -0.44 18.82 14.17
C ASN A 5 -1.72 17.97 14.23
N ALA A 6 -2.14 17.50 15.41
CA ALA A 6 -3.31 16.63 15.54
C ALA A 6 -4.62 17.28 15.04
N ALA A 7 -4.78 18.59 15.22
CA ALA A 7 -5.98 19.33 14.81
C ALA A 7 -6.09 19.55 13.29
N LYS A 8 -4.99 19.38 12.52
CA LYS A 8 -4.99 19.54 11.06
C LYS A 8 -5.19 18.22 10.29
N SER A 9 -5.06 17.08 10.97
CA SER A 9 -5.18 15.74 10.36
C SER A 9 -6.47 15.01 10.72
N SER A 10 -7.31 15.55 11.60
CA SER A 10 -8.54 14.89 12.06
C SER A 10 -9.76 15.35 11.27
N ILE A 11 -10.48 14.39 10.69
CA ILE A 11 -11.78 14.66 10.05
C ILE A 11 -12.82 14.77 11.16
N LEU A 12 -13.33 15.98 11.40
CA LEU A 12 -14.24 16.30 12.50
C LEU A 12 -15.72 15.99 12.17
N ALA A 13 -16.07 16.00 10.89
CA ALA A 13 -17.42 15.75 10.44
C ALA A 13 -17.42 15.32 8.97
N ILE A 14 -18.33 14.41 8.61
CA ILE A 14 -18.59 14.00 7.23
C ILE A 14 -20.09 14.15 6.96
N THR A 15 -20.44 14.69 5.80
CA THR A 15 -21.81 14.66 5.29
C THR A 15 -21.96 13.48 4.32
N LYS A 16 -22.88 12.57 4.63
CA LYS A 16 -23.26 11.43 3.79
C LYS A 16 -23.99 11.89 2.52
N THR A 17 -24.19 10.96 1.58
CA THR A 17 -24.93 11.21 0.33
C THR A 17 -26.41 11.53 0.55
N ASP A 18 -26.99 11.04 1.66
CA ASP A 18 -28.36 11.34 2.09
C ASP A 18 -28.53 12.71 2.79
N GLY A 19 -27.44 13.47 2.95
CA GLY A 19 -27.42 14.78 3.61
C GLY A 19 -27.17 14.74 5.12
N THR A 20 -27.10 13.54 5.73
CA THR A 20 -26.86 13.39 7.17
C THR A 20 -25.41 13.70 7.52
N THR A 21 -25.17 14.48 8.56
CA THR A 21 -23.81 14.79 9.03
C THR A 21 -23.45 13.96 10.25
N ILE A 22 -22.39 13.16 10.11
CA ILE A 22 -21.80 12.35 11.18
C ILE A 22 -20.59 13.06 11.75
N THR A 23 -20.46 13.05 13.08
CA THR A 23 -19.38 13.72 13.83
C THR A 23 -18.65 12.77 14.78
N SER A 24 -19.22 11.60 15.05
CA SER A 24 -18.59 10.56 15.85
C SER A 24 -17.44 9.91 15.09
N ALA A 25 -16.26 9.81 15.71
CA ALA A 25 -15.09 9.17 15.10
C ALA A 25 -15.37 7.71 14.71
N MET A 26 -16.20 6.99 15.48
CA MET A 26 -16.60 5.62 15.18
C MET A 26 -17.47 5.54 13.93
N GLU A 27 -18.49 6.40 13.83
CA GLU A 27 -19.40 6.44 12.67
C GLU A 27 -18.67 6.90 11.41
N ILE A 28 -17.78 7.88 11.56
CA ILE A 28 -16.88 8.35 10.49
C ILE A 28 -16.03 7.18 9.98
N GLY A 29 -15.40 6.41 10.87
CA GLY A 29 -14.62 5.23 10.50
C GLY A 29 -15.46 4.17 9.76
N GLN A 30 -16.66 3.88 10.24
CA GLN A 30 -17.57 2.92 9.59
C GLN A 30 -18.02 3.39 8.20
N GLU A 31 -18.34 4.67 8.04
CA GLU A 31 -18.72 5.24 6.75
C GLU A 31 -17.57 5.13 5.74
N PHE A 32 -16.33 5.37 6.17
CA PHE A 32 -15.15 5.17 5.34
C PHE A 32 -14.96 3.73 4.89
N VAL A 33 -15.05 2.79 5.83
CA VAL A 33 -14.96 1.36 5.51
C VAL A 33 -16.04 1.00 4.49
N SER A 34 -17.29 1.37 4.75
CA SER A 34 -18.41 1.10 3.83
C SER A 34 -18.18 1.69 2.44
N TYR A 35 -17.75 2.97 2.38
CA TYR A 35 -17.46 3.67 1.12
C TYR A 35 -16.35 2.97 0.33
N PHE A 36 -15.21 2.69 0.95
CA PHE A 36 -14.07 2.06 0.27
C PHE A 36 -14.31 0.59 -0.03
N THR A 37 -15.08 -0.16 0.78
CA THR A 37 -15.52 -1.51 0.44
C THR A 37 -16.39 -1.49 -0.82
N SER A 38 -17.36 -0.58 -0.90
CA SER A 38 -18.18 -0.42 -2.11
C SER A 38 -17.37 0.02 -3.33
N LEU A 39 -16.33 0.85 -3.13
CA LEU A 39 -15.48 1.34 -4.21
C LEU A 39 -14.50 0.26 -4.72
N LEU A 40 -13.92 -0.51 -3.80
CA LEU A 40 -12.84 -1.46 -4.10
C LEU A 40 -13.34 -2.86 -4.42
N GLY A 41 -14.59 -3.21 -4.13
CA GLY A 41 -15.07 -4.54 -4.47
C GLY A 41 -16.55 -4.78 -4.26
N THR A 42 -17.27 -4.84 -5.37
CA THR A 42 -18.37 -5.80 -5.54
C THR A 42 -17.85 -6.97 -6.37
N GLU A 43 -18.11 -8.20 -5.93
CA GLU A 43 -17.79 -9.39 -6.72
C GLU A 43 -18.72 -9.44 -7.93
N VAL A 44 -18.18 -9.20 -9.11
CA VAL A 44 -18.90 -9.37 -10.38
C VAL A 44 -18.46 -10.71 -10.97
N PRO A 45 -19.39 -11.56 -11.48
CA PRO A 45 -19.02 -12.77 -12.18
C PRO A 45 -18.06 -12.45 -13.33
N THR A 46 -16.82 -12.90 -13.22
CA THR A 46 -15.82 -12.75 -14.28
C THR A 46 -15.94 -13.91 -15.25
N LEU A 47 -15.92 -13.63 -16.54
CA LEU A 47 -15.75 -14.66 -17.56
C LEU A 47 -14.37 -15.31 -17.42
N PRO A 48 -14.21 -16.60 -17.76
CA PRO A 48 -12.89 -17.23 -17.87
C PRO A 48 -12.02 -16.43 -18.84
N VAL A 49 -10.73 -16.28 -18.53
CA VAL A 49 -9.77 -15.64 -19.43
C VAL A 49 -9.68 -16.49 -20.71
N ASP A 50 -9.92 -15.88 -21.86
CA ASP A 50 -9.72 -16.53 -23.16
C ASP A 50 -8.21 -16.72 -23.40
N ASN A 51 -7.76 -17.98 -23.45
CA ASN A 51 -6.36 -18.32 -23.70
C ASN A 51 -5.86 -17.81 -25.06
N ALA A 52 -6.75 -17.51 -26.01
CA ALA A 52 -6.36 -16.92 -27.29
C ALA A 52 -5.71 -15.53 -27.13
N VAL A 53 -6.02 -14.79 -26.04
CA VAL A 53 -5.41 -13.49 -25.73
C VAL A 53 -3.89 -13.58 -25.61
N PHE A 54 -3.35 -14.68 -25.09
CA PHE A 54 -1.89 -14.87 -24.96
C PHE A 54 -1.18 -15.01 -26.32
N ASN A 55 -1.92 -15.20 -27.42
CA ASN A 55 -1.37 -15.28 -28.78
C ASN A 55 -1.40 -13.94 -29.52
N TRP A 56 -2.01 -12.90 -28.95
CA TRP A 56 -2.21 -11.61 -29.65
C TRP A 56 -0.99 -10.68 -29.59
N GLY A 57 0.06 -11.07 -28.89
CA GLY A 57 1.24 -10.22 -28.68
C GLY A 57 2.56 -10.97 -28.72
N PRO A 58 3.68 -10.23 -28.73
CA PRO A 58 5.01 -10.82 -28.60
C PRO A 58 5.10 -11.63 -27.31
N LYS A 59 5.62 -12.86 -27.43
CA LYS A 59 5.89 -13.73 -26.29
C LYS A 59 7.33 -13.56 -25.86
N LEU A 60 7.57 -13.71 -24.56
CA LEU A 60 8.92 -13.81 -24.03
C LEU A 60 9.62 -15.02 -24.67
N SER A 61 10.91 -14.88 -24.95
CA SER A 61 11.71 -16.03 -25.34
C SER A 61 11.83 -17.00 -24.17
N SER A 62 12.09 -18.27 -24.47
CA SER A 62 12.27 -19.29 -23.43
C SER A 62 13.40 -18.91 -22.46
N GLU A 63 14.46 -18.28 -22.96
CA GLU A 63 15.60 -17.82 -22.17
C GLU A 63 15.19 -16.70 -21.20
N LEU A 64 14.43 -15.71 -21.69
CA LEU A 64 13.96 -14.61 -20.85
C LEU A 64 12.92 -15.07 -19.82
N ALA A 65 12.08 -16.03 -20.19
CA ALA A 65 11.15 -16.66 -19.25
C ALA A 65 11.89 -17.40 -18.13
N LEU A 66 12.95 -18.13 -18.45
CA LEU A 66 13.80 -18.78 -17.45
C LEU A 66 14.53 -17.76 -16.57
N GLU A 67 14.99 -16.65 -17.15
CA GLU A 67 15.61 -15.57 -16.38
C GLU A 67 14.64 -14.93 -15.38
N LEU A 68 13.39 -14.68 -15.77
CA LEU A 68 12.36 -14.14 -14.87
C LEU A 68 11.95 -15.10 -13.75
N CYS A 69 12.10 -16.41 -13.98
CA CYS A 69 11.82 -17.46 -13.01
C CYS A 69 13.04 -17.82 -12.13
N ARG A 70 14.17 -17.12 -12.30
CA ARG A 70 15.36 -17.39 -11.49
C ARG A 70 15.13 -17.04 -10.02
N VAL A 71 15.95 -17.63 -9.17
CA VAL A 71 15.94 -17.31 -7.74
C VAL A 71 16.42 -15.87 -7.54
N VAL A 72 15.66 -15.09 -6.76
CA VAL A 72 16.04 -13.74 -6.35
C VAL A 72 17.36 -13.76 -5.58
N THR A 73 18.19 -12.75 -5.80
CA THR A 73 19.52 -12.61 -5.18
C THR A 73 19.53 -11.52 -4.08
N PRO A 74 20.43 -11.61 -3.08
CA PRO A 74 20.63 -10.54 -2.11
C PRO A 74 20.93 -9.18 -2.74
N GLU A 75 21.66 -9.17 -3.86
CA GLU A 75 22.00 -7.98 -4.62
C GLU A 75 20.75 -7.31 -5.20
N GLU A 76 19.82 -8.09 -5.78
CA GLU A 76 18.54 -7.58 -6.28
C GLU A 76 17.68 -7.01 -5.13
N VAL A 77 17.66 -7.67 -3.97
CA VAL A 77 16.96 -7.17 -2.78
C VAL A 77 17.54 -5.82 -2.33
N LYS A 78 18.86 -5.73 -2.23
CA LYS A 78 19.55 -4.48 -1.88
C LYS A 78 19.25 -3.38 -2.89
N GLN A 79 19.37 -3.66 -4.19
CA GLN A 79 19.09 -2.68 -5.24
C GLN A 79 17.65 -2.18 -5.16
N ALA A 80 16.69 -3.09 -4.97
CA ALA A 80 15.28 -2.72 -4.82
C ALA A 80 15.08 -1.74 -3.66
N ILE A 81 15.68 -1.99 -2.49
CA ILE A 81 15.58 -1.10 -1.32
C ILE A 81 16.28 0.24 -1.57
N PHE A 82 17.45 0.22 -2.22
CA PHE A 82 18.21 1.44 -2.50
C PHE A 82 17.55 2.33 -3.56
N ASN A 83 16.73 1.75 -4.45
CA ASN A 83 15.95 2.48 -5.45
C ASN A 83 14.73 3.21 -4.87
N ILE A 84 14.28 2.88 -3.65
CA ILE A 84 13.16 3.57 -3.00
C ILE A 84 13.61 4.98 -2.60
N SER A 85 12.90 6.04 -2.99
CA SER A 85 13.25 7.41 -2.58
C SER A 85 13.24 7.59 -1.06
N ASP A 86 14.22 8.32 -0.53
CA ASP A 86 14.39 8.57 0.91
C ASP A 86 13.21 9.35 1.52
N ASN A 87 12.51 10.15 0.70
CA ASN A 87 11.38 10.98 1.12
C ASN A 87 10.04 10.25 1.14
N LYS A 88 10.03 8.91 1.02
CA LYS A 88 8.82 8.11 1.18
C LYS A 88 8.39 8.09 2.65
N ALA A 89 7.08 8.12 2.86
CA ALA A 89 6.50 8.01 4.20
C ALA A 89 6.95 6.70 4.86
N PRO A 90 7.24 6.72 6.17
CA PRO A 90 7.58 5.50 6.91
C PRO A 90 6.37 4.57 6.98
N GLY A 91 6.63 3.27 7.11
CA GLY A 91 5.60 2.29 7.37
C GLY A 91 4.94 2.51 8.75
N PRO A 92 3.95 1.67 9.12
CA PRO A 92 3.34 1.67 10.45
C PRO A 92 4.34 1.46 11.60
N ASP A 93 5.51 0.91 11.27
CA ASP A 93 6.64 0.70 12.18
C ASP A 93 7.48 1.97 12.46
N GLY A 94 7.24 3.05 11.71
CA GLY A 94 7.97 4.32 11.83
C GLY A 94 9.32 4.36 11.12
N TYR A 95 9.72 3.30 10.40
CA TYR A 95 10.98 3.26 9.67
C TYR A 95 10.78 3.63 8.19
N SER A 96 11.57 4.58 7.70
CA SER A 96 11.57 4.96 6.28
C SER A 96 12.62 4.17 5.50
N ALA A 97 12.56 4.23 4.16
CA ALA A 97 13.60 3.67 3.30
C ALA A 97 15.01 4.18 3.66
N CYS A 98 15.13 5.44 4.08
CA CYS A 98 16.40 6.04 4.52
C CYS A 98 17.01 5.29 5.72
N PHE A 99 16.18 4.82 6.66
CA PHE A 99 16.65 4.01 7.79
C PHE A 99 17.29 2.71 7.29
N PHE A 100 16.60 1.94 6.46
CA PHE A 100 17.11 0.66 5.94
C PHE A 100 18.40 0.84 5.13
N LYS A 101 18.49 1.90 4.33
CA LYS A 101 19.72 2.22 3.58
C LYS A 101 20.90 2.55 4.49
N ARG A 102 20.69 3.39 5.50
CA ARG A 102 21.75 3.82 6.44
C ARG A 102 22.18 2.68 7.38
N ALA A 103 21.22 1.89 7.84
CA ALA A 103 21.45 0.76 8.73
C ALA A 103 21.72 -0.55 7.97
N TRP A 104 21.93 -0.53 6.64
CA TRP A 104 22.05 -1.75 5.82
C TRP A 104 23.14 -2.71 6.31
N HIS A 105 24.25 -2.18 6.82
CA HIS A 105 25.34 -2.97 7.40
C HIS A 105 24.95 -3.73 8.69
N ILE A 106 23.81 -3.40 9.30
CA ILE A 106 23.28 -4.04 10.51
C ILE A 106 22.08 -4.93 10.17
N VAL A 107 21.16 -4.43 9.34
CA VAL A 107 19.86 -5.08 9.07
C VAL A 107 19.77 -5.79 7.72
N GLY A 108 20.75 -5.58 6.83
CA GLY A 108 20.69 -6.02 5.44
C GLY A 108 20.59 -7.53 5.29
N ASP A 109 21.35 -8.27 6.10
CA ASP A 109 21.34 -9.74 6.05
C ASP A 109 19.97 -10.31 6.46
N GLN A 110 19.38 -9.81 7.55
CA GLN A 110 18.06 -10.26 8.00
C GLN A 110 16.96 -9.91 6.99
N VAL A 111 17.05 -8.73 6.37
CA VAL A 111 16.13 -8.30 5.31
C VAL A 111 16.25 -9.22 4.09
N CYS A 112 17.47 -9.51 3.63
CA CYS A 112 17.69 -10.44 2.53
C CYS A 112 17.15 -11.83 2.86
N THR A 113 17.44 -12.38 4.04
CA THR A 113 16.92 -13.69 4.45
C THR A 113 15.39 -13.71 4.42
N ALA A 114 14.72 -12.72 5.01
CA ALA A 114 13.27 -12.66 5.05
C ALA A 114 12.64 -12.60 3.64
N VAL A 115 13.21 -11.79 2.74
CA VAL A 115 12.72 -11.67 1.36
C VAL A 115 12.93 -12.98 0.57
N LEU A 116 14.11 -13.58 0.69
CA LEU A 116 14.42 -14.85 0.00
C LEU A 116 13.55 -15.99 0.52
N ASP A 117 13.29 -16.05 1.82
CA ASP A 117 12.39 -17.05 2.42
C ASP A 117 10.95 -16.85 1.96
N PHE A 118 10.50 -15.60 1.75
CA PHE A 118 9.20 -15.32 1.13
C PHE A 118 9.12 -15.89 -0.29
N PHE A 119 10.11 -15.61 -1.15
CA PHE A 119 10.13 -16.14 -2.53
C PHE A 119 10.20 -17.66 -2.59
N ARG A 120 10.78 -18.32 -1.59
CA ARG A 120 10.83 -19.80 -1.50
C ARG A 120 9.55 -20.42 -0.94
N SER A 121 8.97 -19.82 0.08
CA SER A 121 7.84 -20.41 0.83
C SER A 121 6.47 -19.91 0.39
N GLY A 122 6.42 -18.78 -0.33
CA GLY A 122 5.18 -18.05 -0.63
C GLY A 122 4.51 -17.46 0.60
N ARG A 123 5.17 -17.43 1.76
CA ARG A 123 4.60 -16.99 3.04
C ARG A 123 5.29 -15.74 3.52
N LEU A 124 4.50 -14.67 3.69
CA LEU A 124 4.95 -13.44 4.31
C LEU A 124 4.50 -13.42 5.78
N LEU A 125 5.33 -12.89 6.68
CA LEU A 125 4.94 -12.71 8.08
C LEU A 125 3.68 -11.84 8.15
N ARG A 126 2.63 -12.31 8.83
CA ARG A 126 1.36 -11.56 8.96
C ARG A 126 1.56 -10.14 9.45
N GLN A 127 2.56 -9.90 10.29
CA GLN A 127 2.90 -8.57 10.80
C GLN A 127 3.30 -7.60 9.68
N LEU A 128 3.97 -8.08 8.62
CA LEU A 128 4.34 -7.28 7.44
C LEU A 128 3.16 -7.03 6.48
N ASN A 129 2.05 -7.77 6.62
CA ASN A 129 0.84 -7.61 5.80
C ASN A 129 -0.14 -6.55 6.35
N HIS A 130 0.22 -5.82 7.40
CA HIS A 130 -0.64 -4.75 7.91
C HIS A 130 -0.41 -3.49 7.08
N SER A 131 -1.36 -3.18 6.20
CA SER A 131 -1.42 -1.86 5.56
C SER A 131 -2.27 -0.92 6.40
N ILE A 132 -1.79 0.29 6.63
CA ILE A 132 -2.58 1.38 7.19
C ILE A 132 -3.15 2.20 6.04
N ILE A 133 -4.48 2.29 6.01
CA ILE A 133 -5.18 3.29 5.22
C ILE A 133 -5.17 4.59 6.02
N ALA A 134 -4.28 5.52 5.63
CA ALA A 134 -4.24 6.87 6.18
C ALA A 134 -5.00 7.82 5.25
N LEU A 135 -5.98 8.52 5.81
CA LEU A 135 -6.76 9.53 5.11
C LEU A 135 -6.13 10.89 5.31
N VAL A 136 -5.66 11.51 4.23
CA VAL A 136 -5.09 12.86 4.27
C VAL A 136 -6.07 13.83 3.61
N PRO A 137 -6.60 14.82 4.37
CA PRO A 137 -7.42 15.89 3.81
C PRO A 137 -6.61 16.71 2.79
N LYS A 138 -7.13 16.92 1.57
CA LYS A 138 -6.44 17.74 0.54
C LYS A 138 -6.66 19.25 0.70
N SER A 139 -7.57 19.68 1.56
CA SER A 139 -7.86 21.09 1.82
C SER A 139 -8.33 21.31 3.25
N ASP A 140 -8.00 22.49 3.80
CA ASP A 140 -8.60 22.97 5.04
C ASP A 140 -10.12 23.04 4.81
N HIS A 141 -10.91 22.26 5.57
CA HIS A 141 -12.38 22.13 5.48
C HIS A 141 -12.95 21.08 4.50
N CYS A 142 -12.25 19.98 4.22
CA CYS A 142 -12.87 18.83 3.55
C CYS A 142 -13.94 18.17 4.46
N ARG A 143 -15.23 18.48 4.22
CA ARG A 143 -16.39 17.95 4.96
C ARG A 143 -17.19 16.88 4.19
N ARG A 144 -16.78 16.57 2.96
CA ARG A 144 -17.46 15.60 2.10
C ARG A 144 -16.49 14.56 1.58
N LEU A 145 -16.94 13.30 1.59
CA LEU A 145 -16.30 12.22 0.86
C LEU A 145 -16.53 12.40 -0.63
N GLN A 146 -15.55 12.96 -1.32
CA GLN A 146 -15.51 13.00 -2.77
C GLN A 146 -14.16 12.47 -3.22
N THR A 147 -14.16 11.70 -4.32
CA THR A 147 -12.95 11.13 -4.94
C THR A 147 -11.87 12.17 -5.25
N THR A 148 -12.25 13.45 -5.37
CA THR A 148 -11.34 14.57 -5.60
C THR A 148 -10.70 15.15 -4.33
N GLY A 149 -11.26 14.95 -3.13
CA GLY A 149 -10.90 15.68 -1.90
C GLY A 149 -9.97 14.96 -0.90
N LEU A 150 -9.72 13.66 -1.08
CA LEU A 150 -8.90 12.85 -0.18
C LEU A 150 -7.79 12.14 -0.93
N SER A 151 -6.60 12.09 -0.33
CA SER A 151 -5.52 11.21 -0.81
C SER A 151 -5.52 9.95 0.05
N LEU A 152 -5.68 8.80 -0.61
CA LEU A 152 -5.45 7.51 0.02
C LEU A 152 -3.94 7.28 0.09
N VAL A 153 -3.38 7.29 1.29
CA VAL A 153 -2.03 6.78 1.49
C VAL A 153 -2.18 5.40 2.08
N VAL A 154 -1.88 4.40 1.25
CA VAL A 154 -1.67 3.02 1.72
C VAL A 154 -0.20 2.95 2.13
N THR A 155 0.06 2.69 3.40
CA THR A 155 1.42 2.51 3.95
C THR A 155 1.55 1.13 4.53
#